data_AF-A0A839VE45-F1
#
_entry.id   AF-A0A839VE45-F1
#
_cell.length_a   1.000
_cell.length_b   1.000
_cell.length_c   1.000
_cell.angle_alpha   90.00
_cell.angle_beta   90.00
_cell.angle_gamma   90.00
#
_symmetry.space_group_name_H-M   'P 1'
#
loop_
_entity.id
_entity.type
_entity.pdbx_description
1 polymer ?
#
loop_
_entity_poly.entity_id
_entity_poly.type
_entity_poly.pdbx_seq_one_letter_code
_entity_poly.pdbx_strand_id
1 'polypeptide(L)'
;MRKHMKPGYTLTFGTLVLLLGGCASTGDPREGGLFGGVQGLSSGTYDQRVREREDRLAALRDTQSELAEERQSLDHSRAGAERQLAVETRRLADLQGDTSQLRAELNRLSAEQGVQDSRVAGLRERLESLQAGMDRQQNALDALEGSGVSDTELDRRRRELLAQREALREEYDLLMSLTLDLAR
;
A
#
# COMPACT_ATOMS: atom_id res chain seq x y z
N MET A 1 34.46 41.38 22.21
CA MET A 1 35.38 40.64 23.09
C MET A 1 35.74 39.30 22.46
N ARG A 2 36.99 39.11 21.99
CA ARG A 2 37.71 37.82 21.99
C ARG A 2 39.17 38.13 21.63
N LYS A 3 40.03 38.02 22.65
CA LYS A 3 41.46 38.33 22.64
C LYS A 3 42.27 37.11 22.21
N HIS A 4 43.28 37.38 21.39
CA HIS A 4 44.63 36.81 21.35
C HIS A 4 44.90 35.37 21.83
N MET A 5 45.25 34.52 20.85
CA MET A 5 46.57 33.89 20.64
C MET A 5 47.56 33.82 21.82
N LYS A 6 48.03 32.60 22.11
CA LYS A 6 49.36 32.30 22.66
C LYS A 6 49.91 31.00 22.03
N PRO A 7 51.14 31.01 21.47
CA PRO A 7 51.89 29.81 21.12
C PRO A 7 53.01 29.51 22.13
N GLY A 8 53.53 28.29 22.08
CA GLY A 8 54.80 27.91 22.70
C GLY A 8 54.67 26.81 23.75
N TYR A 9 55.20 25.62 23.44
CA TYR A 9 56.44 25.10 24.01
C TYR A 9 56.94 23.93 23.16
N THR A 10 58.13 24.09 22.60
CA THR A 10 58.93 23.06 21.95
C THR A 10 59.92 22.45 22.94
N LEU A 11 60.36 21.22 22.60
CA LEU A 11 61.60 20.55 22.98
C LEU A 11 61.65 19.82 24.35
N THR A 12 61.72 18.49 24.35
CA THR A 12 62.98 17.72 24.45
C THR A 12 62.75 16.20 24.60
N PHE A 13 63.38 15.44 23.69
CA PHE A 13 64.09 14.16 23.82
C PHE A 13 63.72 13.17 24.95
N GLY A 14 63.38 11.93 24.56
CA GLY A 14 63.33 10.80 25.50
C GLY A 14 62.94 9.49 24.83
N THR A 15 63.70 9.04 23.83
CA THR A 15 63.61 7.67 23.32
C THR A 15 64.18 6.72 24.37
N LEU A 16 63.33 5.98 25.09
CA LEU A 16 63.75 4.74 25.72
C LEU A 16 62.61 3.70 25.70
N VAL A 17 62.86 2.71 24.86
CA VAL A 17 62.18 1.44 24.69
C VAL A 17 61.92 0.76 26.04
N LEU A 18 60.65 0.44 26.31
CA LEU A 18 60.26 -0.71 27.13
C LEU A 18 58.94 -1.26 26.58
N LEU A 19 59.10 -2.27 25.73
CA LEU A 19 58.06 -3.24 25.42
C LEU A 19 57.55 -3.87 26.71
N LEU A 20 56.23 -4.06 26.83
CA LEU A 20 55.58 -5.38 27.00
C LEU A 20 54.14 -5.20 27.50
N GLY A 21 53.19 -5.70 26.69
CA GLY A 21 51.86 -6.12 27.15
C GLY A 21 50.71 -5.19 26.78
N GLY A 22 49.99 -5.54 25.70
CA GLY A 22 48.61 -5.05 25.56
C GLY A 22 48.04 -4.81 24.16
N CYS A 23 48.69 -5.24 23.07
CA CYS A 23 48.07 -5.23 21.74
C CYS A 23 48.10 -6.64 21.13
N ALA A 24 47.10 -7.47 21.49
CA ALA A 24 46.65 -8.60 20.69
C ALA A 24 45.40 -9.23 21.33
N SER A 25 44.24 -8.58 21.17
CA SER A 25 42.97 -9.32 21.15
C SER A 25 42.33 -9.13 19.78
N THR A 26 43.09 -9.49 18.74
CA THR A 26 42.48 -9.78 17.46
C THR A 26 41.88 -11.18 17.58
N GLY A 27 40.55 -11.26 17.55
CA GLY A 27 39.81 -12.52 17.62
C GLY A 27 39.88 -13.29 16.30
N ASP A 28 41.06 -13.41 15.70
CA ASP A 28 41.28 -14.24 14.51
C ASP A 28 41.81 -15.64 14.93
N PRO A 29 40.97 -16.68 14.84
CA PRO A 29 41.35 -18.05 15.19
C PRO A 29 42.37 -18.67 14.22
N ARG A 30 42.75 -17.99 13.14
CA ARG A 30 43.79 -18.46 12.20
C ARG A 30 45.22 -18.12 12.65
N GLU A 31 45.39 -17.14 13.54
CA GLU A 31 46.72 -16.72 14.05
C GLU A 31 47.12 -17.44 15.34
N GLY A 32 46.15 -17.99 16.08
CA GLY A 32 46.41 -18.90 17.20
C GLY A 32 46.69 -20.31 16.68
N GLY A 33 47.96 -20.69 16.55
CA GLY A 33 48.36 -22.05 16.18
C GLY A 33 47.75 -23.14 17.09
N LEU A 34 48.09 -24.40 16.83
CA LEU A 34 47.48 -25.62 17.42
C LEU A 34 47.11 -25.52 18.93
N PHE A 35 47.92 -24.86 19.76
CA PHE A 35 47.66 -24.63 21.19
C PHE A 35 46.45 -23.73 21.51
N GLY A 36 46.15 -22.71 20.68
CA GLY A 36 44.96 -21.87 20.83
C GLY A 36 43.66 -22.61 20.51
N GLY A 37 43.71 -23.58 19.58
CA GLY A 37 42.60 -24.49 19.29
C GLY A 37 42.28 -25.44 20.44
N VAL A 38 43.31 -25.99 21.12
CA VAL A 38 43.13 -26.91 22.26
C VAL A 38 42.62 -26.18 23.51
N GLN A 39 43.07 -24.94 23.75
CA GLN A 39 42.54 -24.10 24.84
C GLN A 39 41.09 -23.64 24.58
N GLY A 40 40.72 -23.46 23.30
CA GLY A 40 39.34 -23.20 22.86
C GLY A 40 38.39 -24.39 23.04
N LEU A 41 38.89 -25.62 22.88
CA LEU A 41 38.15 -26.87 23.15
C LEU A 41 37.93 -27.09 24.66
N SER A 42 38.92 -26.76 25.50
CA SER A 42 38.82 -26.88 26.96
C SER A 42 37.93 -25.81 27.62
N SER A 43 37.70 -24.67 26.97
CA SER A 43 37.01 -23.50 27.55
C SER A 43 35.53 -23.42 27.20
N GLY A 44 34.97 -24.37 26.44
CA GLY A 44 33.55 -24.38 26.04
C GLY A 44 33.16 -23.32 24.99
N THR A 45 34.14 -22.57 24.47
CA THR A 45 33.89 -21.50 23.48
C THR A 45 33.36 -22.03 22.14
N TYR A 46 33.69 -23.29 21.80
CA TYR A 46 33.11 -23.95 20.64
C TYR A 46 31.60 -24.19 20.81
N ASP A 47 31.19 -24.79 21.94
CA ASP A 47 29.78 -25.05 22.24
C ASP A 47 28.97 -23.76 22.35
N GLN A 48 29.58 -22.66 22.77
CA GLN A 48 28.94 -21.35 22.77
C GLN A 48 28.67 -20.84 21.35
N ARG A 49 29.63 -20.96 20.42
CA ARG A 49 29.43 -20.58 19.01
C ARG A 49 28.44 -21.48 18.29
N VAL A 50 28.40 -22.77 18.63
CA VAL A 50 27.39 -23.70 18.10
C VAL A 50 26.01 -23.28 18.56
N ARG A 51 25.82 -23.06 19.87
CA ARG A 51 24.54 -22.57 20.43
C ARG A 51 24.11 -21.25 19.80
N GLU A 52 25.00 -20.27 19.68
CA GLU A 52 24.67 -18.98 19.05
C GLU A 52 24.21 -19.13 17.59
N ARG A 53 24.82 -20.07 16.84
CA ARG A 53 24.40 -20.38 15.46
C ARG A 53 23.05 -21.09 15.42
N GLU A 54 22.81 -22.02 16.34
CA GLU A 54 21.54 -22.73 16.47
C GLU A 54 20.41 -21.77 16.85
N ASP A 55 20.64 -20.89 17.83
CA ASP A 55 19.70 -19.85 18.26
C ASP A 55 19.38 -18.88 17.10
N ARG A 56 20.42 -18.45 16.37
CA ARG A 56 20.23 -17.59 15.19
C ARG A 56 19.47 -18.30 14.06
N LEU A 57 19.73 -19.58 13.84
CA LEU A 57 19.01 -20.38 12.85
C LEU A 57 17.55 -20.58 13.26
N ALA A 58 17.27 -20.82 14.54
CA ALA A 58 15.92 -20.89 15.08
C ALA A 58 15.18 -19.57 14.86
N ALA A 59 15.77 -18.43 15.27
CA ALA A 59 15.18 -17.12 15.05
C ALA A 59 14.90 -16.83 13.56
N LEU A 60 15.83 -17.19 12.66
CA LEU A 60 15.61 -17.02 11.22
C LEU A 60 14.51 -17.91 10.65
N ARG A 61 14.26 -19.09 11.24
CA ARG A 61 13.16 -19.96 10.84
C ARG A 61 11.83 -19.39 11.33
N ASP A 62 11.79 -18.89 12.56
CA ASP A 62 10.60 -18.26 13.13
C ASP A 62 10.18 -17.03 12.29
N THR A 63 11.14 -16.15 11.95
CA THR A 63 10.87 -15.01 11.05
C THR A 63 10.41 -15.47 9.66
N GLN A 64 10.95 -16.57 9.13
CA GLN A 64 10.51 -17.09 7.84
C GLN A 64 9.07 -17.61 7.89
N SER A 65 8.66 -18.28 8.99
CA SER A 65 7.26 -18.68 9.16
C SER A 65 6.33 -17.49 9.29
N GLU A 66 6.70 -16.47 10.08
CA GLU A 66 5.90 -15.24 10.24
C GLU A 66 5.71 -14.53 8.88
N LEU A 67 6.78 -14.36 8.11
CA LEU A 67 6.71 -13.75 6.78
C LEU A 67 5.90 -14.59 5.78
N ALA A 68 5.91 -15.91 5.90
CA ALA A 68 5.11 -16.78 5.04
C ALA A 68 3.62 -16.64 5.36
N GLU A 69 3.25 -16.57 6.63
CA GLU A 69 1.88 -16.33 7.09
C GLU A 69 1.38 -14.94 6.67
N GLU A 70 2.21 -13.91 6.85
CA GLU A 70 1.88 -12.54 6.45
C GLU A 70 1.64 -12.46 4.93
N ARG A 71 2.52 -13.06 4.12
CA ARG A 71 2.33 -13.14 2.65
C ARG A 71 1.02 -13.83 2.28
N GLN A 72 0.71 -14.95 2.92
CA GLN A 72 -0.54 -15.67 2.65
C GLN A 72 -1.77 -14.81 3.00
N SER A 73 -1.71 -14.08 4.11
CA SER A 73 -2.78 -13.14 4.51
C SER A 73 -2.96 -12.00 3.50
N LEU A 74 -1.86 -11.42 3.03
CA LEU A 74 -1.86 -10.37 2.01
C LEU A 74 -2.41 -10.88 0.67
N ASP A 75 -1.99 -12.08 0.25
CA ASP A 75 -2.49 -12.70 -0.99
C ASP A 75 -4.00 -12.95 -0.93
N HIS A 76 -4.52 -13.42 0.21
CA HIS A 76 -5.96 -13.56 0.41
C HIS A 76 -6.70 -12.23 0.37
N SER A 77 -6.16 -11.20 1.01
CA SER A 77 -6.73 -9.85 1.02
C SER A 77 -6.78 -9.25 -0.38
N ARG A 78 -5.68 -9.40 -1.14
CA ARG A 78 -5.58 -8.99 -2.55
C ARG A 78 -6.59 -9.73 -3.43
N ALA A 79 -6.67 -11.06 -3.34
CA ALA A 79 -7.63 -11.84 -4.11
C ALA A 79 -9.09 -11.52 -3.76
N GLY A 80 -9.37 -11.14 -2.50
CA GLY A 80 -10.66 -10.60 -2.09
C GLY A 80 -10.94 -9.24 -2.75
N ALA A 81 -9.94 -8.36 -2.74
CA ALA A 81 -10.05 -7.02 -3.32
C ALA A 81 -10.28 -7.06 -4.84
N GLU A 82 -9.55 -7.89 -5.58
CA GLU A 82 -9.67 -8.07 -7.03
C GLU A 82 -11.06 -8.59 -7.43
N ARG A 83 -11.61 -9.57 -6.69
CA ARG A 83 -12.97 -10.08 -6.95
C ARG A 83 -14.04 -9.00 -6.78
N GLN A 84 -13.92 -8.18 -5.74
CA GLN A 84 -14.83 -7.07 -5.52
C GLN A 84 -14.71 -6.03 -6.63
N LEU A 85 -13.47 -5.68 -7.03
CA LEU A 85 -13.24 -4.76 -8.15
C LEU A 85 -13.95 -5.25 -9.42
N ALA A 86 -13.79 -6.51 -9.78
CA ALA A 86 -14.44 -7.10 -10.96
C ALA A 86 -15.98 -7.04 -10.90
N VAL A 87 -16.57 -7.23 -9.72
CA VAL A 87 -18.02 -7.08 -9.52
C VAL A 87 -18.45 -5.64 -9.72
N GLU A 88 -17.71 -4.67 -9.18
CA GLU A 88 -18.06 -3.26 -9.30
C GLU A 88 -17.90 -2.73 -10.74
N THR A 89 -16.85 -3.15 -11.46
CA THR A 89 -16.68 -2.81 -12.88
C THR A 89 -17.85 -3.29 -13.73
N ARG A 90 -18.37 -4.51 -13.47
CA ARG A 90 -19.56 -5.01 -14.17
C ARG A 90 -20.79 -4.17 -13.88
N ARG A 91 -21.02 -3.81 -12.60
CA ARG A 91 -22.16 -2.97 -12.22
C ARG A 91 -22.11 -1.60 -12.88
N LEU A 92 -20.92 -0.99 -12.98
CA LEU A 92 -20.76 0.28 -13.69
C LEU A 92 -21.13 0.15 -15.17
N ALA A 93 -20.70 -0.93 -15.83
CA ALA A 93 -21.06 -1.19 -17.21
C ALA A 93 -22.58 -1.36 -17.38
N ASP A 94 -23.25 -2.05 -16.44
CA ASP A 94 -24.70 -2.20 -16.44
C ASP A 94 -25.41 -0.84 -16.29
N LEU A 95 -25.02 -0.03 -15.29
CA LEU A 95 -25.56 1.32 -15.09
C LEU A 95 -25.34 2.21 -16.32
N GLN A 96 -24.18 2.10 -16.97
CA GLN A 96 -23.87 2.86 -18.18
C GLN A 96 -24.78 2.43 -19.36
N GLY A 97 -25.06 1.14 -19.48
CA GLY A 97 -26.05 0.61 -20.41
C GLY A 97 -27.43 1.19 -20.15
N ASP A 98 -27.88 1.16 -18.89
CA ASP A 98 -29.20 1.62 -18.51
C ASP A 98 -29.40 3.13 -18.70
N THR A 99 -28.39 3.95 -18.37
CA THR A 99 -28.44 5.40 -18.62
C THR A 99 -28.53 5.74 -20.11
N SER A 100 -27.87 4.96 -20.97
CA SER A 100 -27.98 5.13 -22.43
C SER A 100 -29.39 4.82 -22.93
N GLN A 101 -30.06 3.81 -22.37
CA GLN A 101 -31.44 3.47 -22.68
C GLN A 101 -32.41 4.55 -22.20
N LEU A 102 -32.28 5.00 -20.95
CA LEU A 102 -33.05 6.12 -20.40
C LEU A 102 -32.92 7.38 -21.25
N ARG A 103 -31.72 7.69 -21.72
CA ARG A 103 -31.47 8.84 -22.60
C ARG A 103 -32.20 8.71 -23.94
N ALA A 104 -32.19 7.52 -24.54
CA ALA A 104 -32.92 7.25 -25.78
C ALA A 104 -34.43 7.37 -25.58
N GLU A 105 -34.95 6.84 -24.48
CA GLU A 105 -36.38 6.90 -24.14
C GLU A 105 -36.83 8.33 -23.86
N LEU A 106 -36.05 9.13 -23.12
CA LEU A 106 -36.34 10.55 -22.92
C LEU A 106 -36.36 11.35 -24.22
N ASN A 107 -35.46 11.04 -25.15
CA ASN A 107 -35.45 11.69 -26.47
C ASN A 107 -36.70 11.32 -27.28
N ARG A 108 -37.16 10.07 -27.20
CA ARG A 108 -38.41 9.63 -27.82
C ARG A 108 -39.61 10.36 -27.21
N LEU A 109 -39.75 10.36 -25.88
CA LEU A 109 -40.86 11.03 -25.19
C LEU A 109 -40.88 12.54 -25.47
N SER A 110 -39.70 13.18 -25.50
CA SER A 110 -39.54 14.59 -25.86
C SER A 110 -40.02 14.90 -27.28
N ALA A 111 -39.82 13.98 -28.23
CA ALA A 111 -40.22 14.14 -29.62
C ALA A 111 -41.72 13.84 -29.84
N GLU A 112 -42.28 12.90 -29.08
CA GLU A 112 -43.69 12.49 -29.20
C GLU A 112 -44.66 13.48 -28.55
N GLN A 113 -44.30 14.15 -27.45
CA GLN A 113 -45.28 14.88 -26.65
C GLN A 113 -45.20 16.41 -26.66
N GLY A 114 -44.11 17.09 -27.06
CA GLY A 114 -44.06 18.57 -27.10
C GLY A 114 -44.55 19.32 -25.84
N VAL A 115 -44.73 18.62 -24.71
CA VAL A 115 -45.48 19.05 -23.53
C VAL A 115 -44.64 18.72 -22.31
N GLN A 116 -44.31 19.79 -21.56
CA GLN A 116 -43.42 19.86 -20.39
C GLN A 116 -41.91 19.79 -20.68
N ASP A 117 -41.43 20.68 -21.57
CA ASP A 117 -40.01 20.97 -21.79
C ASP A 117 -39.20 21.14 -20.50
N SER A 118 -39.79 21.72 -19.44
CA SER A 118 -39.12 21.92 -18.16
C SER A 118 -38.85 20.63 -17.38
N ARG A 119 -39.76 19.65 -17.43
CA ARG A 119 -39.55 18.34 -16.76
C ARG A 119 -38.54 17.50 -17.53
N VAL A 120 -38.64 17.49 -18.86
CA VAL A 120 -37.67 16.80 -19.71
C VAL A 120 -36.28 17.42 -19.57
N ALA A 121 -36.18 18.75 -19.50
CA ALA A 121 -34.91 19.44 -19.26
C ALA A 121 -34.29 19.07 -17.91
N GLY A 122 -35.09 19.05 -16.83
CA GLY A 122 -34.60 18.62 -15.51
C GLY A 122 -34.15 17.16 -15.45
N LEU A 123 -34.81 16.25 -16.19
CA LEU A 123 -34.39 14.85 -16.30
C LEU A 123 -33.11 14.70 -17.12
N ARG A 124 -32.94 15.49 -18.19
CA ARG A 124 -31.69 15.53 -18.97
C ARG A 124 -30.51 15.99 -18.12
N GLU A 125 -30.68 17.06 -17.34
CA GLU A 125 -29.63 17.56 -16.43
C GLU A 125 -29.24 16.51 -15.38
N ARG A 126 -30.22 15.81 -14.80
CA ARG A 126 -29.96 14.71 -13.86
C ARG A 126 -29.23 13.53 -14.50
N LEU A 127 -29.59 13.16 -15.73
CA LEU A 127 -28.88 12.13 -16.49
C LEU A 127 -27.43 12.53 -16.77
N GLU A 128 -27.18 13.80 -17.12
CA GLU A 128 -25.82 14.30 -17.35
C GLU A 128 -24.99 14.31 -16.05
N SER A 129 -25.60 14.69 -14.92
CA SER A 129 -24.96 14.59 -13.60
C SER A 129 -24.61 13.14 -13.24
N LEU A 130 -25.54 12.21 -13.47
CA LEU A 130 -25.33 10.78 -13.24
C LEU A 130 -24.20 10.24 -14.12
N GLN A 131 -24.19 10.60 -15.40
CA GLN A 131 -23.14 10.22 -16.34
C GLN A 131 -21.76 10.76 -15.91
N ALA A 132 -21.67 12.03 -15.52
CA ALA A 132 -20.44 12.61 -15.00
C ALA A 132 -20.00 11.99 -13.65
N GLY A 133 -20.94 11.48 -12.85
CA GLY A 133 -20.65 10.71 -11.64
C GLY A 133 -20.04 9.35 -11.95
N MET A 134 -20.62 8.60 -12.89
CA MET A 134 -20.08 7.31 -13.33
C MET A 134 -18.69 7.46 -13.96
N ASP A 135 -18.47 8.48 -14.80
CA ASP A 135 -17.17 8.72 -15.43
C ASP A 135 -16.08 8.99 -14.37
N ARG A 136 -16.40 9.74 -13.31
CA ARG A 136 -15.49 9.94 -12.18
C ARG A 136 -15.19 8.64 -11.45
N GLN A 137 -16.17 7.76 -11.29
CA GLN A 137 -16.00 6.46 -10.64
C GLN A 137 -15.13 5.53 -11.50
N GLN A 138 -15.35 5.48 -12.82
CA GLN A 138 -14.53 4.68 -13.74
C GLN A 138 -13.06 5.09 -13.65
N ASN A 139 -12.77 6.39 -13.78
CA ASN A 139 -11.40 6.90 -13.67
C ASN A 139 -10.75 6.60 -12.31
N ALA A 140 -11.54 6.58 -11.23
CA ALA A 140 -11.03 6.25 -9.91
C ALA A 140 -10.72 4.76 -9.75
N LEU A 141 -11.51 3.87 -10.37
CA LEU A 141 -11.22 2.44 -10.41
C LEU A 141 -9.98 2.14 -11.27
N ASP A 142 -9.84 2.80 -12.41
CA ASP A 142 -8.66 2.65 -13.27
C ASP A 142 -7.38 3.10 -12.53
N ALA A 143 -7.48 4.16 -11.71
CA ALA A 143 -6.38 4.61 -10.86
C ALA A 143 -6.03 3.61 -9.75
N LEU A 144 -7.01 2.87 -9.21
CA LEU A 144 -6.80 1.78 -8.24
C LEU A 144 -6.05 0.60 -8.86
N GLU A 145 -6.27 0.32 -10.14
CA GLU A 145 -5.57 -0.75 -10.87
C GLU A 145 -4.13 -0.36 -11.25
N GLY A 146 -3.89 0.93 -11.51
CA GLY A 146 -2.60 1.43 -12.01
C GLY A 146 -1.62 1.98 -10.97
N SER A 147 -2.06 2.27 -9.73
CA SER A 147 -1.23 2.97 -8.75
C SER A 147 -0.71 2.04 -7.65
N GLY A 148 0.62 1.90 -7.53
CA GLY A 148 1.31 1.19 -6.45
C GLY A 148 1.19 1.91 -5.11
N VAL A 149 -0.05 2.17 -4.67
CA VAL A 149 -0.41 2.91 -3.47
C VAL A 149 -0.45 1.96 -2.27
N SER A 150 -0.12 2.47 -1.08
CA SER A 150 -0.16 1.69 0.17
C SER A 150 -1.58 1.24 0.53
N ASP A 151 -1.70 0.06 1.13
CA ASP A 151 -2.99 -0.58 1.50
C ASP A 151 -3.97 0.33 2.24
N THR A 152 -3.49 1.18 3.15
CA THR A 152 -4.34 2.09 3.93
C THR A 152 -5.04 3.16 3.09
N GLU A 153 -4.36 3.68 2.07
CA GLU A 153 -4.92 4.69 1.17
C GLU A 153 -5.84 4.04 0.14
N LEU A 154 -5.51 2.83 -0.32
CA LEU A 154 -6.40 2.00 -1.14
C LEU A 154 -7.73 1.74 -0.41
N ASP A 155 -7.68 1.37 0.86
CA ASP A 155 -8.87 1.12 1.68
C ASP A 155 -9.72 2.36 1.90
N ARG A 156 -9.08 3.51 2.16
CA ARG A 156 -9.77 4.79 2.28
C ARG A 156 -10.49 5.14 0.98
N ARG A 157 -9.79 5.03 -0.14
CA ARG A 157 -10.33 5.35 -1.47
C ARG A 157 -11.44 4.40 -1.88
N ARG A 158 -11.31 3.11 -1.55
CA ARG A 158 -12.35 2.10 -1.75
C ARG A 158 -13.65 2.49 -1.04
N ARG A 159 -13.58 2.88 0.24
CA ARG A 159 -14.76 3.30 1.00
C ARG A 159 -15.44 4.53 0.39
N GLU A 160 -14.66 5.51 -0.06
CA GLU A 160 -15.19 6.68 -0.75
C GLU A 160 -15.95 6.29 -2.03
N LEU A 161 -15.41 5.36 -2.82
CA LEU A 161 -16.06 4.90 -4.05
C LEU A 161 -17.34 4.12 -3.80
N LEU A 162 -17.36 3.28 -2.75
CA LEU A 162 -18.58 2.56 -2.35
C LEU A 162 -19.71 3.53 -1.96
N ALA A 163 -19.37 4.60 -1.24
CA ALA A 163 -20.34 5.62 -0.86
C ALA A 163 -20.87 6.41 -2.08
N GLN A 164 -19.98 6.83 -2.98
CA GLN A 164 -20.36 7.53 -4.21
C GLN A 164 -21.25 6.66 -5.11
N ARG A 165 -20.95 5.37 -5.20
CA ARG A 165 -21.76 4.40 -5.95
C ARG A 165 -23.17 4.29 -5.39
N GLU A 166 -23.32 4.19 -4.07
CA GLU A 166 -24.65 4.08 -3.46
C GLU A 166 -25.51 5.30 -3.78
N ALA A 167 -24.93 6.49 -3.72
CA ALA A 167 -25.61 7.72 -4.13
C ALA A 167 -26.05 7.69 -5.61
N LEU A 168 -25.18 7.22 -6.52
CA LEU A 168 -25.53 7.11 -7.95
C LEU A 168 -26.68 6.12 -8.19
N ARG A 169 -26.71 5.03 -7.44
CA ARG A 169 -27.79 4.03 -7.53
C ARG A 169 -29.13 4.62 -7.09
N GLU A 170 -29.15 5.33 -5.96
CA GLU A 170 -30.35 5.99 -5.46
C GLU A 170 -30.88 7.04 -6.45
N GLU A 171 -29.98 7.81 -7.08
CA GLU A 171 -30.35 8.78 -8.12
C GLU A 171 -30.96 8.10 -9.36
N TYR A 172 -30.38 6.98 -9.79
CA TYR A 172 -30.89 6.19 -10.90
C TYR A 172 -32.29 5.62 -10.61
N ASP A 173 -32.51 5.03 -9.43
CA ASP A 173 -33.81 4.45 -9.04
C ASP A 173 -34.90 5.55 -9.03
N LEU A 174 -34.54 6.74 -8.55
CA LEU A 174 -35.43 7.91 -8.60
C LEU A 174 -35.74 8.32 -10.05
N LEU A 175 -34.73 8.38 -10.93
CA LEU A 175 -34.92 8.70 -12.35
C LEU A 175 -35.87 7.71 -13.03
N MET A 176 -35.70 6.41 -12.78
CA MET A 176 -36.55 5.36 -13.34
C MET A 176 -38.01 5.49 -12.89
N SER A 177 -38.24 5.82 -11.61
CA SER A 177 -39.60 6.04 -11.12
C SER A 177 -40.30 7.21 -11.85
N LEU A 178 -39.58 8.30 -12.08
CA LEU A 178 -40.12 9.49 -12.74
C LEU A 178 -40.39 9.27 -14.23
N THR A 179 -39.60 8.47 -14.94
CA THR A 179 -39.86 8.15 -16.35
C THR A 179 -41.10 7.27 -16.51
N LEU A 180 -41.30 6.30 -15.62
CA LEU A 180 -42.51 5.47 -15.61
C LEU A 180 -43.78 6.28 -15.36
N ASP A 181 -43.71 7.30 -14.50
CA ASP A 181 -44.83 8.21 -14.25
C ASP A 181 -45.18 9.08 -15.47
N LEU A 182 -44.18 9.43 -16.30
CA LEU A 182 -44.40 10.19 -17.54
C LEU A 182 -44.94 9.33 -18.70
N ALA A 183 -44.71 8.02 -18.66
CA ALA A 183 -45.16 7.08 -19.69
C ALA A 183 -46.63 6.64 -19.53
N ARG A 184 -47.28 6.99 -18.42
CA ARG A 184 -48.71 6.71 -18.13
C ARG A 184 -49.63 7.85 -18.55
#